data_AF-N6ZWF3-F1
#
_entry.id   AF-N6ZWF3-F1
#
_cell.length_a   1.000
_cell.length_b   1.000
_cell.length_c   1.000
_cell.angle_alpha   90.00
_cell.angle_beta   90.00
_cell.angle_gamma   90.00
#
_symmetry.space_group_name_H-M   'P 1'
#
loop_
_entity.id
_entity.type
_entity.pdbx_description
1 polymer ?
#
loop_
_entity_poly.entity_id
_entity_poly.type
_entity_poly.pdbx_seq_one_letter_code
_entity_poly.pdbx_strand_id
1 'polypeptide(L)'
;MQGTLAFKQKGGSAFMRQFTIAEGDHHNIKSGDHTQKAVYEAFAARLDADTDFHSGPVAKTPGHPWWLTWEIHSHIYELGELADYVELAVSSPWGKGPQLDEVSHSRHCILFEHLRYYAYSIVNREREKGSFSTFTRLLEAYAHNRNSFQKLGFSGDLPLSSLRATVKSVARWTWDRYRGDSRCHRGVMQLDKDLPLVERQRLAAARTHEVRQKATESKVRAACRQLQQKGETLTQAAIARLAGLSRQTVAAYKHVLAEVLKPAVVAVLEVVAAPRSDVKHGVHQVSAPRASLVDLIAKGLDLEPLDSS
;
A
#
# COMPACT_ATOMS: atom_id res chain seq x y z
N MET A 1 -6.24 24.82 9.56
CA MET A 1 -7.18 25.70 10.29
C MET A 1 -7.09 25.30 11.76
N GLN A 2 -7.90 25.86 12.68
CA GLN A 2 -7.91 25.41 14.08
C GLN A 2 -8.96 24.30 14.21
N GLY A 3 -8.57 23.15 14.75
CA GLY A 3 -9.52 22.10 15.14
C GLY A 3 -10.01 22.32 16.57
N THR A 4 -11.06 21.63 16.97
CA THR A 4 -11.63 21.75 18.33
C THR A 4 -12.03 20.38 18.85
N LEU A 5 -11.54 19.99 20.03
CA LEU A 5 -11.99 18.82 20.76
C LEU A 5 -12.88 19.27 21.92
N ALA A 6 -14.17 18.94 21.84
CA ALA A 6 -15.12 19.18 22.92
C ALA A 6 -15.52 17.87 23.61
N PHE A 7 -15.63 17.89 24.93
CA PHE A 7 -16.04 16.76 25.76
C PHE A 7 -17.27 17.14 26.58
N LYS A 8 -18.33 16.33 26.50
CA LYS A 8 -19.54 16.48 27.32
C LYS A 8 -19.46 15.55 28.52
N GLN A 9 -19.70 16.03 29.74
CA GLN A 9 -19.69 15.20 30.95
C GLN A 9 -20.93 14.29 31.02
N LYS A 10 -20.79 13.03 31.47
CA LYS A 10 -21.94 12.14 31.69
C LYS A 10 -22.87 12.66 32.78
N GLY A 11 -24.18 12.57 32.54
CA GLY A 11 -25.22 12.92 33.53
C GLY A 11 -25.45 14.41 33.77
N GLY A 12 -24.64 15.31 33.20
CA GLY A 12 -24.81 16.76 33.30
C GLY A 12 -25.69 17.31 32.17
N SER A 13 -26.69 18.12 32.51
CA SER A 13 -27.40 18.95 31.53
C SER A 13 -26.47 20.11 31.13
N ALA A 14 -26.00 20.09 29.88
CA ALA A 14 -25.40 21.23 29.17
C ALA A 14 -23.94 21.65 29.47
N PHE A 15 -23.11 20.89 30.19
CA PHE A 15 -21.69 21.25 30.38
C PHE A 15 -20.75 20.66 29.32
N MET A 16 -19.95 21.52 28.67
CA MET A 16 -18.90 21.13 27.73
C MET A 16 -17.53 21.71 28.10
N ARG A 17 -16.50 20.87 27.97
CA ARG A 17 -15.09 21.28 28.03
C ARG A 17 -14.52 21.34 26.63
N GLN A 18 -13.94 22.47 26.25
CA GLN A 18 -13.38 22.68 24.92
C GLN A 18 -11.86 22.82 24.97
N PHE A 19 -11.19 22.10 24.07
CA PHE A 19 -9.76 22.20 23.80
C PHE A 19 -9.58 22.62 22.35
N THR A 20 -8.94 23.76 22.13
CA THR A 20 -8.57 24.22 20.79
C THR A 20 -7.31 23.48 20.38
N ILE A 21 -7.32 22.82 19.22
CA ILE A 21 -6.20 22.04 18.70
C ILE A 21 -5.67 22.61 17.39
N ALA A 22 -4.37 22.49 17.17
CA ALA A 22 -3.77 22.80 15.87
C ALA A 22 -4.16 21.68 14.89
N GLU A 23 -4.81 22.01 13.77
CA GLU A 23 -5.04 21.04 12.71
C GLU A 23 -3.68 20.73 12.07
N GLY A 24 -3.20 19.50 12.27
CA GLY A 24 -1.91 19.06 11.73
C GLY A 24 -1.88 19.18 10.21
N ASP A 25 -0.70 19.51 9.67
CA ASP A 25 -0.47 19.67 8.23
C ASP A 25 -1.10 18.51 7.42
N HIS A 26 -1.98 18.86 6.48
CA HIS A 26 -2.82 17.98 5.65
C HIS A 26 -2.07 17.01 4.72
N HIS A 27 -0.81 16.66 4.99
CA HIS A 27 0.00 15.81 4.12
C HIS A 27 -0.34 14.31 4.22
N ASN A 28 -1.17 13.88 5.17
CA ASN A 28 -1.62 12.49 5.24
C ASN A 28 -2.99 12.35 5.93
N ILE A 29 -4.05 12.76 5.21
CA ILE A 29 -5.45 12.77 5.67
C ILE A 29 -5.89 11.42 6.26
N LYS A 30 -5.36 10.30 5.73
CA LYS A 30 -5.69 8.99 6.27
C LYS A 30 -5.09 8.81 7.66
N SER A 31 -3.80 9.03 7.91
CA SER A 31 -3.24 8.77 9.25
C SER A 31 -3.78 9.67 10.35
N GLY A 32 -4.19 10.91 10.05
CA GLY A 32 -4.64 11.90 11.04
C GLY A 32 -5.94 11.53 11.75
N ASP A 33 -6.95 11.06 11.01
CA ASP A 33 -8.28 10.77 11.56
C ASP A 33 -8.26 9.70 12.67
N HIS A 34 -7.44 8.66 12.50
CA HIS A 34 -7.33 7.58 13.48
C HIS A 34 -6.69 8.08 14.78
N THR A 35 -5.66 8.91 14.68
CA THR A 35 -4.95 9.46 15.86
C THR A 35 -5.85 10.39 16.64
N GLN A 36 -6.60 11.26 15.94
CA GLN A 36 -7.54 12.17 16.59
C GLN A 36 -8.67 11.41 17.30
N LYS A 37 -9.23 10.37 16.66
CA LYS A 37 -10.25 9.51 17.27
C LYS A 37 -9.72 8.78 18.51
N ALA A 38 -8.52 8.22 18.43
CA ALA A 38 -7.90 7.52 19.56
C ALA A 38 -7.61 8.45 20.74
N VAL A 39 -7.08 9.65 20.47
CA VAL A 39 -6.87 10.69 21.49
C VAL A 39 -8.21 11.08 22.12
N TYR A 40 -9.26 11.29 21.32
CA TYR A 40 -10.57 11.60 21.85
C TYR A 40 -11.14 10.49 22.74
N GLU A 41 -11.11 9.22 22.29
CA GLU A 41 -11.60 8.08 23.06
C GLU A 41 -10.86 7.95 24.40
N ALA A 42 -9.54 8.14 24.40
CA ALA A 42 -8.72 8.05 25.59
C ALA A 42 -9.04 9.19 26.59
N PHE A 43 -9.19 10.43 26.12
CA PHE A 43 -9.63 11.54 26.98
C PHE A 43 -11.08 11.40 27.44
N ALA A 44 -11.97 10.89 26.59
CA ALA A 44 -13.36 10.67 26.95
C ALA A 44 -13.47 9.65 28.08
N ALA A 45 -12.67 8.57 28.03
CA ALA A 45 -12.56 7.61 29.12
C ALA A 45 -11.98 8.25 30.39
N ARG A 46 -10.90 9.04 30.27
CA ARG A 46 -10.23 9.69 31.41
C ARG A 46 -11.08 10.75 32.12
N LEU A 47 -11.90 11.48 31.36
CA LEU A 47 -12.74 12.56 31.86
C LEU A 47 -14.16 12.11 32.23
N ASP A 48 -14.46 10.81 32.13
CA ASP A 48 -15.81 10.23 32.20
C ASP A 48 -16.82 11.02 31.34
N ALA A 49 -16.38 11.35 30.12
CA ALA A 49 -17.18 12.05 29.13
C ALA A 49 -18.11 11.09 28.39
N ASP A 50 -19.14 11.67 27.77
CA ASP A 50 -20.06 11.02 26.85
C ASP A 50 -19.29 10.56 25.60
N THR A 51 -19.11 9.24 25.47
CA THR A 51 -18.41 8.61 24.34
C THR A 51 -19.16 8.81 23.03
N ASP A 52 -20.47 9.03 23.08
CA ASP A 52 -21.33 9.20 21.91
C ASP A 52 -21.37 10.65 21.40
N PHE A 53 -20.62 11.55 22.03
CA PHE A 53 -20.61 12.96 21.68
C PHE A 53 -20.00 13.25 20.29
N HIS A 54 -18.93 12.56 19.87
CA HIS A 54 -18.33 12.71 18.54
C HIS A 54 -18.54 11.53 17.58
N SER A 55 -19.09 10.41 18.05
CA SER A 55 -19.30 9.22 17.21
C SER A 55 -20.60 9.25 16.40
N GLY A 56 -21.50 10.19 16.68
CA GLY A 56 -22.82 10.27 16.06
C GLY A 56 -22.88 11.03 14.72
N PRO A 57 -23.90 10.77 13.88
CA PRO A 57 -24.14 11.50 12.63
C PRO A 57 -24.56 12.97 12.83
N VAL A 58 -24.87 13.37 14.07
CA VAL A 58 -25.24 14.73 14.44
C VAL A 58 -24.06 15.37 15.17
N ALA A 59 -23.39 16.31 14.51
CA ALA A 59 -22.32 17.09 15.13
C ALA A 59 -22.92 18.04 16.19
N LYS A 60 -22.57 17.84 17.47
CA LYS A 60 -22.90 18.80 18.53
C LYS A 60 -21.91 19.96 18.43
N THR A 61 -22.40 21.15 18.07
CA THR A 61 -21.57 22.35 17.92
C THR A 61 -21.25 22.99 19.27
N PRO A 62 -19.97 23.11 19.66
CA PRO A 62 -19.57 23.68 20.96
C PRO A 62 -20.05 25.11 21.20
N GLY A 63 -20.26 25.89 20.13
CA GLY A 63 -20.72 27.29 20.20
C GLY A 63 -22.22 27.50 20.26
N HIS A 64 -23.05 26.46 20.38
CA HIS A 64 -24.51 26.64 20.40
C HIS A 64 -24.97 27.17 21.79
N PRO A 65 -25.92 28.14 21.87
CA PRO A 65 -26.39 28.72 23.14
C PRO A 65 -26.99 27.74 24.16
N TRP A 66 -27.34 26.54 23.73
CA TRP A 66 -27.83 25.47 24.61
C TRP A 66 -26.71 24.81 25.43
N TRP A 67 -25.47 25.17 25.18
CA TRP A 67 -24.31 24.60 25.85
C TRP A 67 -23.56 25.66 26.63
N LEU A 68 -23.14 25.32 27.85
CA LEU A 68 -22.21 26.10 28.62
C LEU A 68 -20.81 25.56 28.35
N THR A 69 -20.09 26.23 27.46
CA THR A 69 -18.75 25.84 27.03
C THR A 69 -17.70 26.61 27.81
N TRP A 70 -16.80 25.87 28.45
CA TRP A 70 -15.69 26.43 29.23
C TRP A 70 -14.37 26.15 28.52
N GLU A 71 -13.65 27.22 28.18
CA GLU A 71 -12.28 27.19 27.66
C GLU A 71 -11.32 27.50 28.81
N ILE A 72 -10.59 26.48 29.28
CA ILE A 72 -9.74 26.58 30.50
C ILE A 72 -8.30 27.01 30.14
N HIS A 73 -7.96 27.13 28.85
CA HIS A 73 -6.58 27.23 28.39
C HIS A 73 -6.42 28.39 27.39
N SER A 74 -5.31 29.12 27.51
CA SER A 74 -5.00 30.29 26.67
C SER A 74 -4.16 29.97 25.43
N HIS A 75 -3.89 28.70 25.15
CA HIS A 75 -3.06 28.26 24.03
C HIS A 75 -3.68 27.06 23.31
N ILE A 76 -3.21 26.83 22.08
CA ILE A 76 -3.69 25.77 21.21
C ILE A 76 -2.82 24.54 21.47
N TYR A 77 -3.45 23.41 21.77
CA TYR A 77 -2.74 22.16 21.95
C TYR A 77 -2.39 21.52 20.60
N GLU A 78 -1.17 21.01 20.46
CA GLU A 78 -0.87 20.10 19.36
C GLU A 78 -1.45 18.72 19.63
N LEU A 79 -1.87 18.00 18.58
CA LEU A 79 -2.43 16.65 18.76
C LEU A 79 -1.40 15.68 19.37
N GLY A 80 -0.10 15.88 19.08
CA GLY A 80 0.99 15.13 19.69
C GLY A 80 1.12 15.41 21.18
N GLU A 81 1.03 16.67 21.59
CA GLU A 81 1.08 17.05 23.00
C GLU A 81 -0.07 16.43 23.80
N LEU A 82 -1.29 16.41 23.23
CA LEU A 82 -2.43 15.76 23.87
C LEU A 82 -2.24 14.24 24.02
N ALA A 83 -1.61 13.60 23.03
CA ALA A 83 -1.32 12.17 23.08
C ALA A 83 -0.35 11.80 24.21
N ASP A 84 0.57 12.70 24.59
CA ASP A 84 1.53 12.44 25.68
C ASP A 84 0.85 12.36 27.06
N TYR A 85 -0.32 12.97 27.23
CA TYR A 85 -1.05 12.98 28.50
C TYR A 85 -1.99 11.78 28.69
N VAL A 86 -2.17 10.91 27.69
CA VAL A 86 -3.09 9.77 27.79
C VAL A 86 -2.53 8.52 27.15
N GLU A 87 -2.72 7.38 27.81
CA GLU A 87 -2.38 6.08 27.23
C GLU A 87 -3.33 5.76 26.08
N LEU A 88 -2.84 5.91 24.85
CA LEU A 88 -3.58 5.53 23.66
C LEU A 88 -3.66 4.01 23.58
N ALA A 89 -4.88 3.47 23.60
CA ALA A 89 -5.09 2.08 23.26
C ALA A 89 -4.56 1.86 21.83
N VAL A 90 -3.57 0.99 21.68
CA VAL A 90 -3.06 0.57 20.36
C VAL A 90 -4.14 -0.31 19.74
N SER A 91 -5.22 0.30 19.27
CA SER A 91 -6.14 -0.34 18.35
C SER A 91 -5.33 -0.59 17.07
N SER A 92 -5.21 -1.85 16.68
CA SER A 92 -4.66 -2.19 15.38
C SER A 92 -5.45 -1.39 14.34
N PRO A 93 -4.83 -0.48 13.55
CA PRO A 93 -5.55 0.31 12.54
C PRO A 93 -6.29 -0.58 11.53
N TRP A 94 -5.87 -1.84 11.47
CA TRP A 94 -6.48 -2.91 10.72
C TRP A 94 -7.31 -3.75 11.70
N GLY A 95 -8.62 -3.49 11.76
CA GLY A 95 -9.56 -4.26 12.57
C GLY A 95 -9.37 -5.77 12.34
N LYS A 96 -9.35 -6.55 13.41
CA LYS A 96 -9.06 -8.00 13.36
C LYS A 96 -10.23 -8.86 12.84
N GLY A 97 -11.29 -8.24 12.34
CA GLY A 97 -12.45 -8.97 11.83
C GLY A 97 -13.53 -8.05 11.27
N PRO A 98 -14.65 -8.63 10.81
CA PRO A 98 -15.84 -7.88 10.45
C PRO A 98 -16.32 -7.08 11.67
N GLN A 99 -16.10 -5.77 11.72
CA GLN A 99 -16.77 -4.91 12.70
C GLN A 99 -18.20 -4.64 12.20
N LEU A 100 -19.02 -5.69 12.19
CA LEU A 100 -20.39 -5.64 11.68
C LEU A 100 -21.24 -4.58 12.41
N ASP A 101 -20.91 -4.32 13.68
CA ASP A 101 -21.61 -3.36 14.53
C ASP A 101 -21.10 -1.92 14.40
N GLU A 102 -19.88 -1.71 13.90
CA GLU A 102 -19.30 -0.36 13.75
C GLU A 102 -19.47 0.23 12.35
N VAL A 103 -19.71 -0.61 11.34
CA VAL A 103 -19.40 -0.23 9.96
C VAL A 103 -20.52 0.50 9.22
N SER A 104 -21.78 0.53 9.66
CA SER A 104 -22.80 1.31 8.93
C SER A 104 -24.15 1.50 9.62
N HIS A 105 -24.65 2.74 9.64
CA HIS A 105 -26.05 3.08 9.92
C HIS A 105 -27.02 2.68 8.77
N SER A 106 -26.54 2.19 7.63
CA SER A 106 -27.38 1.86 6.47
C SER A 106 -27.74 0.38 6.41
N ARG A 107 -29.05 0.08 6.32
CA ARG A 107 -29.60 -1.29 6.11
C ARG A 107 -28.91 -2.04 4.97
N HIS A 108 -28.64 -1.35 3.86
CA HIS A 108 -27.99 -1.96 2.69
C HIS A 108 -26.53 -2.33 2.95
N CYS A 109 -25.80 -1.47 3.64
CA CYS A 109 -24.40 -1.71 3.97
C CYS A 109 -24.28 -2.85 4.99
N ILE A 110 -25.14 -2.86 6.01
CA ILE A 110 -25.22 -3.97 6.97
C ILE A 110 -25.49 -5.30 6.25
N LEU A 111 -26.50 -5.35 5.38
CA LEU A 111 -26.82 -6.57 4.61
C LEU A 111 -25.65 -7.01 3.73
N PHE A 112 -25.00 -6.07 3.05
CA PHE A 112 -23.85 -6.34 2.19
C PHE A 112 -22.68 -6.94 2.96
N GLU A 113 -22.34 -6.37 4.12
CA GLU A 113 -21.27 -6.87 4.99
C GLU A 113 -21.55 -8.30 5.46
N HIS A 114 -22.75 -8.58 5.96
CA HIS A 114 -23.14 -9.95 6.32
C HIS A 114 -23.06 -10.90 5.12
N LEU A 115 -23.59 -10.49 3.96
CA LEU A 115 -23.62 -11.34 2.77
C LEU A 115 -22.23 -11.65 2.23
N ARG A 116 -21.33 -10.66 2.16
CA ARG A 116 -20.00 -10.88 1.58
C ARG A 116 -19.19 -11.87 2.41
N TYR A 117 -19.22 -11.77 3.74
CA TYR A 117 -18.50 -12.72 4.61
C TYR A 117 -19.09 -14.12 4.55
N TYR A 118 -20.42 -14.23 4.52
CA TYR A 118 -21.06 -15.53 4.32
C TYR A 118 -20.70 -16.13 2.96
N ALA A 119 -20.76 -15.33 1.89
CA ALA A 119 -20.36 -15.75 0.55
C ALA A 119 -18.91 -16.25 0.49
N TYR A 120 -17.98 -15.54 1.13
CA TYR A 120 -16.57 -15.94 1.22
C TYR A 120 -16.37 -17.29 1.89
N SER A 121 -17.19 -17.61 2.89
CA SER A 121 -17.09 -18.87 3.64
C SER A 121 -17.56 -20.10 2.86
N ILE A 122 -18.55 -19.94 1.96
CA ILE A 122 -19.17 -21.07 1.26
C ILE A 122 -18.73 -21.20 -0.21
N VAL A 123 -18.23 -20.13 -0.85
CA VAL A 123 -17.99 -20.10 -2.30
C VAL A 123 -17.05 -21.20 -2.80
N ASN A 124 -15.99 -21.53 -2.05
CA ASN A 124 -15.07 -22.59 -2.45
C ASN A 124 -15.75 -23.96 -2.42
N ARG A 125 -16.52 -24.24 -1.36
CA ARG A 125 -17.32 -25.47 -1.24
C ARG A 125 -18.34 -25.60 -2.38
N GLU A 126 -19.05 -24.52 -2.69
CA GLU A 126 -20.07 -24.53 -3.74
C GLU A 126 -19.49 -24.61 -5.16
N ARG A 127 -18.23 -24.19 -5.37
CA ARG A 127 -17.53 -24.43 -6.65
C ARG A 127 -17.10 -25.87 -6.83
N GLU A 128 -16.69 -26.53 -5.75
CA GLU A 128 -16.24 -27.92 -5.81
C GLU A 128 -17.42 -28.90 -5.90
N LYS A 129 -18.49 -28.65 -5.15
CA LYS A 129 -19.60 -29.60 -4.97
C LYS A 129 -20.91 -29.18 -5.64
N GLY A 130 -21.02 -27.92 -6.04
CA GLY A 130 -22.29 -27.30 -6.43
C GLY A 130 -22.21 -26.54 -7.74
N SER A 131 -23.09 -25.55 -7.87
CA SER A 131 -23.24 -24.70 -9.04
C SER A 131 -23.50 -23.25 -8.62
N PHE A 132 -23.29 -22.31 -9.55
CA PHE A 132 -23.56 -20.89 -9.31
C PHE A 132 -25.02 -20.63 -8.89
N SER A 133 -25.99 -21.38 -9.43
CA SER A 133 -27.40 -21.26 -9.05
C SER A 133 -27.65 -21.72 -7.62
N THR A 134 -27.01 -22.81 -7.19
CA THR A 134 -27.10 -23.31 -5.80
C THR A 134 -26.49 -22.31 -4.83
N PHE A 135 -25.31 -21.77 -5.16
CA PHE A 135 -24.65 -20.72 -4.40
C PHE A 135 -25.52 -19.47 -4.25
N THR A 136 -26.11 -19.00 -5.36
CA THR A 136 -27.00 -17.83 -5.34
C THR A 136 -28.23 -18.07 -4.47
N ARG A 137 -28.85 -19.25 -4.57
CA ARG A 137 -30.00 -19.63 -3.73
C ARG A 137 -29.67 -19.65 -2.23
N LEU A 138 -28.48 -20.12 -1.87
CA LEU A 138 -28.01 -20.09 -0.47
C LEU A 138 -27.83 -18.65 0.03
N LEU A 139 -27.31 -17.75 -0.81
CA LEU A 139 -27.18 -16.34 -0.48
C LEU A 139 -28.54 -15.63 -0.37
N GLU A 140 -29.49 -15.95 -1.25
CA GLU A 140 -30.85 -15.42 -1.17
C GLU A 140 -31.53 -15.85 0.13
N ALA A 141 -31.49 -17.14 0.47
CA ALA A 141 -32.05 -17.64 1.72
C ALA A 141 -31.41 -16.97 2.95
N TYR A 142 -30.09 -16.77 2.92
CA TYR A 142 -29.37 -16.06 3.98
C TYR A 142 -29.78 -14.58 4.07
N ALA A 143 -29.91 -13.89 2.93
CA ALA A 143 -30.36 -12.49 2.88
C ALA A 143 -31.78 -12.33 3.44
N HIS A 144 -32.69 -13.24 3.07
CA HIS A 144 -34.06 -13.25 3.56
C HIS A 144 -34.11 -13.42 5.09
N ASN A 145 -33.31 -14.34 5.65
CA ASN A 145 -33.24 -14.53 7.09
C ASN A 145 -32.66 -13.31 7.84
N ARG A 146 -31.70 -12.61 7.22
CA ARG A 146 -31.08 -11.40 7.78
C ARG A 146 -31.89 -10.12 7.58
N ASN A 147 -32.92 -10.14 6.76
CA ASN A 147 -33.80 -8.99 6.51
C ASN A 147 -34.85 -8.84 7.62
N SER A 148 -34.39 -8.66 8.85
CA SER A 148 -35.20 -8.35 10.04
C SER A 148 -34.71 -7.04 10.66
N PHE A 149 -34.59 -6.01 9.84
CA PHE A 149 -34.10 -4.68 10.23
C PHE A 149 -35.08 -3.95 11.15
N GLN A 150 -36.38 -4.27 11.08
CA GLN A 150 -37.34 -3.75 12.05
C GLN A 150 -36.97 -4.09 13.49
N LYS A 151 -36.46 -5.30 13.74
CA LYS A 151 -35.99 -5.74 15.07
C LYS A 151 -34.71 -5.02 15.53
N LEU A 152 -33.97 -4.45 14.58
CA LEU A 152 -32.74 -3.70 14.81
C LEU A 152 -32.99 -2.18 14.93
N GLY A 153 -34.25 -1.75 15.04
CA GLY A 153 -34.62 -0.34 15.24
C GLY A 153 -34.74 0.48 13.96
N PHE A 154 -34.74 -0.15 12.77
CA PHE A 154 -35.02 0.54 11.52
C PHE A 154 -36.52 0.69 11.24
N SER A 155 -36.86 1.70 10.44
CA SER A 155 -38.26 1.99 10.03
C SER A 155 -38.94 0.86 9.24
N GLY A 156 -38.16 -0.03 8.63
CA GLY A 156 -38.69 -1.14 7.87
C GLY A 156 -37.61 -2.05 7.31
N ASP A 157 -38.02 -3.24 6.92
CA ASP A 157 -37.15 -4.19 6.22
C ASP A 157 -36.87 -3.72 4.78
N LEU A 158 -35.82 -4.25 4.18
CA LEU A 158 -35.51 -3.96 2.78
C LEU A 158 -36.52 -4.68 1.86
N PRO A 159 -36.95 -4.05 0.75
CA PRO A 159 -37.82 -4.71 -0.21
C PRO A 159 -37.09 -5.84 -0.93
N LEU A 160 -37.85 -6.84 -1.38
CA LEU A 160 -37.27 -8.04 -2.01
C LEU A 160 -36.45 -7.76 -3.26
N SER A 161 -36.79 -6.72 -4.02
CA SER A 161 -36.03 -6.26 -5.18
C SER A 161 -34.62 -5.81 -4.78
N SER A 162 -34.51 -5.04 -3.69
CA SER A 162 -33.24 -4.59 -3.12
C SER A 162 -32.40 -5.75 -2.61
N LEU A 163 -33.01 -6.72 -1.91
CA LEU A 163 -32.30 -7.93 -1.48
C LEU A 163 -31.68 -8.67 -2.66
N ARG A 164 -32.51 -8.98 -3.66
CA ARG A 164 -32.09 -9.71 -4.86
C ARG A 164 -30.98 -8.97 -5.61
N ALA A 165 -31.05 -7.64 -5.68
CA ALA A 165 -30.00 -6.82 -6.29
C ALA A 165 -28.67 -6.94 -5.54
N THR A 166 -28.68 -6.83 -4.20
CA THR A 166 -27.48 -7.00 -3.37
C THR A 166 -26.91 -8.41 -3.48
N VAL A 167 -27.76 -9.44 -3.39
CA VAL A 167 -27.36 -10.84 -3.53
C VAL A 167 -26.73 -11.09 -4.90
N LYS A 168 -27.35 -10.62 -5.99
CA LYS A 168 -26.83 -10.79 -7.35
C LYS A 168 -25.45 -10.14 -7.50
N SER A 169 -25.25 -8.95 -6.94
CA SER A 169 -23.98 -8.24 -6.94
C SER A 169 -22.88 -9.04 -6.21
N VAL A 170 -23.16 -9.45 -4.96
CA VAL A 170 -22.22 -10.23 -4.14
C VAL A 170 -21.94 -11.59 -4.76
N ALA A 171 -22.98 -12.30 -5.23
CA ALA A 171 -22.85 -13.63 -5.80
C ALA A 171 -21.94 -13.61 -7.03
N ARG A 172 -22.20 -12.71 -7.99
CA ARG A 172 -21.41 -12.60 -9.21
C ARG A 172 -19.95 -12.23 -8.90
N TRP A 173 -19.73 -11.19 -8.11
CA TRP A 173 -18.36 -10.77 -7.79
C TRP A 173 -17.59 -11.88 -7.05
N THR A 174 -18.22 -12.52 -6.07
CA THR A 174 -17.57 -13.57 -5.29
C THR A 174 -17.28 -14.78 -6.15
N TRP A 175 -18.21 -15.19 -7.02
CA TRP A 175 -18.01 -16.33 -7.92
C TRP A 175 -16.93 -16.08 -8.98
N ASP A 176 -16.86 -14.88 -9.54
CA ASP A 176 -15.90 -14.61 -10.61
C ASP A 176 -14.51 -14.25 -10.05
N ARG A 177 -14.45 -13.37 -9.04
CA ARG A 177 -13.22 -12.70 -8.60
C ARG A 177 -12.65 -13.23 -7.29
N TYR A 178 -13.47 -13.71 -6.36
CA TYR A 178 -12.95 -14.16 -5.06
C TYR A 178 -12.35 -15.56 -5.18
N ARG A 179 -11.11 -15.76 -4.70
CA ARG A 179 -10.46 -17.07 -4.70
C ARG A 179 -10.12 -17.60 -3.31
N GLY A 180 -10.51 -16.87 -2.25
CA GLY A 180 -10.28 -17.28 -0.86
C GLY A 180 -8.83 -17.63 -0.55
N ASP A 181 -7.91 -17.17 -1.39
CA ASP A 181 -6.52 -17.55 -1.28
C ASP A 181 -5.92 -16.77 -0.13
N SER A 182 -5.54 -17.50 0.91
CA SER A 182 -4.75 -16.99 2.02
C SER A 182 -3.34 -16.57 1.57
N ARG A 183 -3.01 -16.70 0.27
CA ARG A 183 -2.06 -15.84 -0.44
C ARG A 183 -2.58 -14.40 -0.53
N CYS A 184 -2.93 -13.81 0.62
CA CYS A 184 -2.65 -12.40 0.76
C CYS A 184 -1.17 -12.23 0.39
N HIS A 185 -0.86 -11.37 -0.58
CA HIS A 185 0.52 -11.09 -0.93
C HIS A 185 1.18 -10.49 0.31
N ARG A 186 1.78 -11.32 1.18
CA ARG A 186 2.39 -10.95 2.48
C ARG A 186 3.72 -10.25 2.29
N GLY A 187 3.74 -9.32 1.35
CA GLY A 187 4.94 -8.70 0.83
C GLY A 187 5.66 -9.62 -0.17
N VAL A 188 6.34 -8.97 -1.11
CA VAL A 188 7.19 -9.61 -2.14
C VAL A 188 8.28 -10.49 -1.51
N MET A 189 8.60 -10.29 -0.23
CA MET A 189 9.72 -10.92 0.45
C MET A 189 9.39 -12.25 1.15
N GLN A 190 8.12 -12.66 1.21
CA GLN A 190 7.69 -13.93 1.84
C GLN A 190 8.37 -14.19 3.22
N LEU A 191 8.46 -13.15 4.05
CA LEU A 191 9.13 -13.23 5.35
C LEU A 191 8.42 -14.20 6.30
N ASP A 192 9.20 -14.84 7.18
CA ASP A 192 8.69 -15.77 8.19
C ASP A 192 7.61 -15.13 9.06
N LYS A 193 6.59 -15.92 9.43
CA LYS A 193 5.48 -15.50 10.26
C LYS A 193 5.93 -15.22 11.69
N ASP A 194 6.89 -15.99 12.19
CA ASP A 194 7.32 -15.97 13.58
C ASP A 194 8.24 -14.77 13.89
N LEU A 195 8.71 -14.09 12.84
CA LEU A 195 9.47 -12.85 12.98
C LEU A 195 8.57 -11.71 13.50
N PRO A 196 9.03 -10.93 14.51
CA PRO A 196 8.29 -9.77 15.01
C PRO A 196 7.88 -8.79 13.90
N LEU A 197 6.69 -8.19 14.04
CA LEU A 197 6.14 -7.28 13.01
C LEU A 197 7.08 -6.12 12.67
N VAL A 198 7.68 -5.51 13.70
CA VAL A 198 8.63 -4.38 13.56
C VAL A 198 9.81 -4.79 12.69
N GLU A 199 10.34 -5.99 12.90
CA GLU A 199 11.49 -6.49 12.15
C GLU A 199 11.11 -6.75 10.68
N ARG A 200 9.94 -7.33 10.43
CA ARG A 200 9.45 -7.51 9.06
C ARG A 200 9.25 -6.19 8.32
N GLN A 201 8.75 -5.17 9.02
CA GLN A 201 8.59 -3.82 8.46
C GLN A 201 9.94 -3.19 8.14
N ARG A 202 10.94 -3.34 9.03
CA ARG A 202 12.32 -2.88 8.81
C ARG A 202 12.93 -3.51 7.55
N LEU A 203 12.84 -4.83 7.44
CA LEU A 203 13.36 -5.58 6.28
C LEU A 203 12.63 -5.19 4.98
N ALA A 204 11.31 -5.04 5.01
CA ALA A 204 10.52 -4.60 3.86
C ALA A 204 10.87 -3.16 3.43
N ALA A 205 11.12 -2.27 4.40
CA ALA A 205 11.57 -0.91 4.14
C ALA A 205 12.95 -0.90 3.47
N ALA A 206 13.92 -1.67 4.01
CA ALA A 206 15.27 -1.78 3.46
C ALA A 206 15.25 -2.21 1.98
N ARG A 207 14.49 -3.27 1.65
CA ARG A 207 14.33 -3.72 0.25
C ARG A 207 13.67 -2.66 -0.62
N THR A 208 12.67 -1.94 -0.10
CA THR A 208 12.00 -0.88 -0.87
C THR A 208 12.95 0.28 -1.17
N HIS A 209 13.80 0.65 -0.20
CA HIS A 209 14.86 1.62 -0.41
C HIS A 209 15.87 1.13 -1.46
N GLU A 210 16.32 -0.11 -1.38
CA GLU A 210 17.25 -0.68 -2.36
C GLU A 210 16.66 -0.70 -3.77
N VAL A 211 15.40 -1.11 -3.94
CA VAL A 211 14.72 -1.10 -5.24
C VAL A 211 14.59 0.32 -5.79
N ARG A 212 14.21 1.30 -4.95
CA ARG A 212 14.16 2.71 -5.35
C ARG A 212 15.54 3.25 -5.73
N GLN A 213 16.56 2.86 -4.98
CA GLN A 213 17.96 3.22 -5.25
C GLN A 213 18.37 2.67 -6.61
N LYS A 214 18.25 1.36 -6.85
CA LYS A 214 18.57 0.71 -8.14
C LYS A 214 17.79 1.31 -9.31
N ALA A 215 16.49 1.61 -9.14
CA ALA A 215 15.70 2.26 -10.17
C ALA A 215 16.23 3.67 -10.50
N THR A 216 16.63 4.43 -9.47
CA THR A 216 17.24 5.75 -9.64
C THR A 216 18.59 5.65 -10.33
N GLU A 217 19.44 4.70 -9.93
CA GLU A 217 20.71 4.45 -10.60
C GLU A 217 20.52 4.12 -12.08
N SER A 218 19.57 3.24 -12.41
CA SER A 218 19.25 2.88 -13.79
C SER A 218 18.80 4.08 -14.63
N LYS A 219 17.98 4.98 -14.05
CA LYS A 219 17.60 6.24 -14.73
C LYS A 219 18.81 7.13 -14.98
N VAL A 220 19.70 7.28 -14.00
CA VAL A 220 20.93 8.07 -14.14
C VAL A 220 21.85 7.47 -15.21
N ARG A 221 22.08 6.14 -15.19
CA ARG A 221 22.87 5.43 -16.21
C ARG A 221 22.28 5.63 -17.62
N ALA A 222 20.96 5.48 -17.77
CA ALA A 222 20.28 5.67 -19.04
C ALA A 222 20.41 7.11 -19.57
N ALA A 223 20.22 8.12 -18.71
CA ALA A 223 20.39 9.52 -19.08
C ALA A 223 21.83 9.84 -19.50
N CYS A 224 22.83 9.28 -18.80
CA CYS A 224 24.24 9.46 -19.18
C CYS A 224 24.54 8.86 -20.56
N ARG A 225 24.05 7.65 -20.85
CA ARG A 225 24.22 7.02 -22.17
C ARG A 225 23.57 7.84 -23.29
N GLN A 226 22.39 8.42 -23.04
CA GLN A 226 21.73 9.29 -24.01
C GLN A 226 22.51 10.58 -24.28
N LEU A 227 23.10 11.20 -23.26
CA LEU A 227 23.95 12.38 -23.43
C LEU A 227 25.22 12.07 -24.22
N GLN A 228 25.85 10.93 -23.95
CA GLN A 228 27.01 10.46 -24.71
C GLN A 228 26.69 10.24 -26.19
N GLN A 229 25.56 9.62 -26.50
CA GLN A 229 25.10 9.43 -27.88
C GLN A 229 24.83 10.75 -28.62
N LYS A 230 24.38 11.78 -27.89
CA LYS A 230 24.15 13.12 -28.43
C LYS A 230 25.42 13.96 -28.55
N GLY A 231 26.55 13.51 -27.99
CA GLY A 231 27.79 14.29 -27.94
C GLY A 231 27.73 15.51 -27.00
N GLU A 232 26.76 15.56 -26.09
CA GLU A 232 26.62 16.64 -25.12
C GLU A 232 27.49 16.39 -23.88
N THR A 233 27.85 17.48 -23.18
CA THR A 233 28.64 17.37 -21.95
C THR A 233 27.83 16.73 -20.82
N LEU A 234 28.45 15.78 -20.13
CA LEU A 234 27.90 15.08 -18.97
C LEU A 234 27.87 15.98 -17.72
N THR A 235 27.05 17.02 -17.75
CA THR A 235 26.82 17.89 -16.60
C THR A 235 25.72 17.32 -15.71
N GLN A 236 25.85 17.49 -14.38
CA GLN A 236 24.83 17.04 -13.43
C GLN A 236 23.45 17.64 -13.73
N ALA A 237 23.40 18.88 -14.24
CA ALA A 237 22.16 19.55 -14.62
C ALA A 237 21.51 18.92 -15.86
N ALA A 238 22.29 18.55 -16.88
CA ALA A 238 21.76 17.87 -18.06
C ALA A 238 21.22 16.48 -17.72
N ILE A 239 21.95 15.73 -16.89
CA ILE A 239 21.54 14.39 -16.43
C ILE A 239 20.25 14.48 -15.60
N ALA A 240 20.16 15.46 -14.69
CA ALA A 240 18.96 15.69 -13.87
C ALA A 240 17.72 15.95 -14.73
N ARG A 241 17.84 16.84 -15.75
CA ARG A 241 16.75 17.15 -16.67
C ARG A 241 16.27 15.93 -17.46
N LEU A 242 17.20 15.12 -18.00
CA LEU A 242 16.86 13.94 -18.79
C LEU A 242 16.32 12.78 -17.95
N ALA A 243 16.85 12.58 -16.75
CA ALA A 243 16.40 11.52 -15.84
C ALA A 243 15.08 11.86 -15.10
N GLY A 244 14.63 13.12 -15.16
CA GLY A 244 13.49 13.62 -14.38
C GLY A 244 13.77 13.61 -12.87
N LEU A 245 15.01 13.90 -12.46
CA LEU A 245 15.45 13.87 -11.07
C LEU A 245 15.95 15.27 -10.65
N SER A 246 15.98 15.53 -9.34
CA SER A 246 16.59 16.76 -8.84
C SER A 246 18.12 16.72 -8.99
N ARG A 247 18.75 17.89 -9.12
CA ARG A 247 20.22 18.00 -9.15
C ARG A 247 20.85 17.44 -7.87
N GLN A 248 20.23 17.68 -6.71
CA GLN A 248 20.70 17.16 -5.42
C GLN A 248 20.69 15.63 -5.40
N THR A 249 19.64 15.01 -5.95
CA THR A 249 19.56 13.56 -6.10
C THR A 249 20.69 13.06 -6.98
N VAL A 250 20.91 13.62 -8.18
CA VAL A 250 22.02 13.20 -9.06
C VAL A 250 23.38 13.35 -8.38
N ALA A 251 23.57 14.42 -7.59
CA ALA A 251 24.80 14.65 -6.82
C ALA A 251 25.01 13.65 -5.67
N ALA A 252 23.97 12.98 -5.18
CA ALA A 252 24.10 11.89 -4.21
C ALA A 252 24.61 10.59 -4.88
N TYR A 253 24.32 10.39 -6.17
CA TYR A 253 24.72 9.21 -6.95
C TYR A 253 26.03 9.41 -7.74
N LYS A 254 27.03 10.06 -7.12
CA LYS A 254 28.34 10.31 -7.75
C LYS A 254 29.07 9.03 -8.18
N HIS A 255 28.89 7.93 -7.45
CA HIS A 255 29.51 6.64 -7.77
C HIS A 255 29.04 6.11 -9.13
N VAL A 256 27.76 6.28 -9.45
CA VAL A 256 27.19 5.88 -10.75
C VAL A 256 27.78 6.72 -11.88
N LEU A 257 28.00 8.01 -11.65
CA LEU A 257 28.64 8.88 -12.64
C LEU A 257 30.09 8.48 -12.89
N ALA A 258 30.83 8.15 -11.84
CA ALA A 258 32.21 7.67 -11.95
C ALA A 258 32.31 6.32 -12.68
N GLU A 259 31.33 5.42 -12.47
CA GLU A 259 31.22 4.14 -13.19
C GLU A 259 31.02 4.36 -14.69
N VAL A 260 30.09 5.25 -15.08
CA VAL A 260 29.81 5.53 -16.50
C VAL A 260 30.96 6.27 -17.20
N LEU A 261 31.74 7.04 -16.45
CA LEU A 261 32.90 7.76 -16.97
C LEU A 261 34.14 6.86 -17.13
N LYS A 262 34.21 5.71 -16.46
CA LYS A 262 35.26 4.71 -16.69
C LYS A 262 34.96 3.99 -18.01
N PRO A 263 35.74 4.20 -19.08
CA PRO A 263 35.50 3.50 -20.33
C PRO A 263 35.80 2.01 -20.14
N ALA A 264 34.91 1.15 -20.62
CA ALA A 264 35.05 -0.32 -20.64
C ALA A 264 36.30 -0.83 -21.39
N VAL A 265 37.06 0.06 -22.04
CA VAL A 265 38.30 -0.24 -22.76
C VAL A 265 39.43 -0.72 -21.81
N VAL A 266 39.44 -0.31 -20.55
CA VAL A 266 40.51 -0.68 -19.60
C VAL A 266 40.36 -2.11 -19.08
N ALA A 267 39.14 -2.65 -19.01
CA ALA A 267 38.89 -4.02 -18.54
C ALA A 267 39.36 -5.10 -19.54
N VAL A 268 39.37 -4.81 -20.84
CA VAL A 268 39.86 -5.76 -21.87
C VAL A 268 41.39 -5.82 -21.87
N LEU A 269 42.08 -4.73 -21.55
CA LEU A 269 43.55 -4.69 -21.49
C LEU A 269 44.13 -5.30 -20.21
N GLU A 270 43.44 -5.19 -19.05
CA GLU A 270 43.89 -5.84 -17.81
C GLU A 270 43.79 -7.38 -17.85
N VAL A 271 42.80 -7.94 -18.55
CA VAL A 271 42.68 -9.40 -18.71
C VAL A 271 43.79 -9.97 -19.60
N VAL A 272 44.36 -9.17 -20.50
CA VAL A 272 45.48 -9.58 -21.37
C VAL A 272 46.84 -9.39 -20.67
N ALA A 273 46.93 -8.48 -19.70
CA ALA A 273 48.18 -8.13 -19.00
C ALA A 273 48.39 -8.83 -17.65
N ALA A 274 47.45 -9.66 -17.18
CA ALA A 274 47.67 -10.48 -15.99
C ALA A 274 48.70 -11.59 -16.28
N PRO A 275 49.77 -11.75 -15.48
CA PRO A 275 50.67 -12.88 -15.64
C PRO A 275 49.89 -14.16 -15.36
N ARG A 276 49.81 -15.04 -16.37
CA ARG A 276 49.24 -16.37 -16.22
C ARG A 276 50.01 -17.10 -15.13
N SER A 277 49.35 -17.44 -14.02
CA SER A 277 49.91 -18.32 -13.02
C SER A 277 50.17 -19.69 -13.67
N ASP A 278 51.42 -20.13 -13.65
CA ASP A 278 51.84 -21.43 -14.17
C ASP A 278 51.26 -22.54 -13.26
N VAL A 279 50.12 -23.12 -13.66
CA VAL A 279 49.46 -24.20 -12.90
C VAL A 279 50.13 -25.52 -13.28
N LYS A 280 50.86 -26.11 -12.33
CA LYS A 280 51.62 -27.39 -12.46
C LYS A 280 50.75 -28.65 -12.56
N HIS A 281 49.65 -28.61 -13.29
CA HIS A 281 48.84 -29.80 -13.59
C HIS A 281 48.42 -29.79 -15.05
N GLY A 282 49.33 -30.19 -15.93
CA GLY A 282 48.99 -30.56 -17.29
C GLY A 282 48.64 -32.04 -17.35
N VAL A 283 47.46 -32.37 -17.86
CA VAL A 283 47.26 -33.42 -18.87
C VAL A 283 46.08 -33.00 -19.75
N HIS A 284 46.32 -32.85 -21.06
CA HIS A 284 45.40 -32.49 -22.15
C HIS A 284 45.13 -30.99 -22.41
N GLN A 285 46.07 -30.32 -23.09
CA GLN A 285 45.74 -29.17 -23.94
C GLN A 285 45.38 -29.69 -25.34
N VAL A 286 44.10 -29.61 -25.70
CA VAL A 286 43.67 -29.79 -27.10
C VAL A 286 43.94 -28.49 -27.84
N SER A 287 44.95 -28.48 -28.70
CA SER A 287 45.20 -27.37 -29.63
C SER A 287 44.07 -27.30 -30.65
N ALA A 288 43.35 -26.17 -30.69
CA ALA A 288 42.46 -25.87 -31.80
C ALA A 288 43.29 -25.68 -33.09
N PRO A 289 42.82 -26.16 -34.26
CA PRO A 289 43.55 -26.01 -35.50
C PRO A 289 43.62 -24.53 -35.89
N ARG A 290 44.83 -24.06 -36.21
CA ARG A 290 45.08 -22.73 -36.80
C ARG A 290 44.45 -22.69 -38.19
N ALA A 291 43.32 -22.00 -38.33
CA ALA A 291 42.84 -21.59 -39.64
C ALA A 291 43.82 -20.56 -40.22
N SER A 292 44.42 -20.89 -41.36
CA SER A 292 45.26 -20.00 -42.16
C SER A 292 44.39 -18.91 -42.79
N LEU A 293 44.86 -17.66 -42.76
CA LEU A 293 44.23 -16.49 -43.40
C LEU A 293 44.06 -16.65 -44.93
N VAL A 294 44.67 -17.67 -45.53
CA VAL A 294 44.59 -17.98 -46.96
C VAL A 294 43.28 -18.69 -47.33
N ASP A 295 42.62 -19.40 -46.40
CA ASP A 295 41.38 -20.14 -46.69
C ASP A 295 40.10 -19.29 -46.66
N LEU A 296 40.15 -18.08 -46.08
CA LEU A 296 38.97 -17.20 -45.99
C LEU A 296 38.77 -16.34 -47.26
N ILE A 297 39.75 -16.30 -48.16
CA ILE A 297 39.72 -15.51 -49.41
C ILE A 297 39.15 -16.34 -50.58
N ALA A 298 39.10 -17.68 -50.47
CA ALA A 298 38.67 -18.57 -51.55
C ALA A 298 37.15 -18.80 -51.67
N LYS A 299 36.32 -18.19 -50.80
CA LYS A 299 34.85 -18.32 -50.87
C LYS A 299 34.17 -16.94 -50.81
N GLY A 300 34.42 -16.13 -51.83
CA GLY A 300 33.56 -14.99 -52.16
C GLY A 300 32.54 -15.38 -53.23
N LEU A 301 31.28 -14.99 -52.98
CA LEU A 301 30.18 -14.73 -53.94
C LEU A 301 29.70 -15.95 -54.76
N ASP A 302 28.43 -16.33 -54.72
CA ASP A 302 27.39 -15.62 -55.47
C ASP A 302 25.96 -15.83 -54.94
N LEU A 303 25.13 -14.88 -55.38
CA LEU A 303 23.73 -14.54 -55.10
C LEU A 303 22.67 -15.64 -55.43
N GLU A 304 21.59 -15.65 -54.62
CA GLU A 304 20.13 -15.81 -54.88
C GLU A 304 19.63 -16.38 -56.23
N PRO A 305 18.39 -16.96 -56.37
CA PRO A 305 17.19 -16.81 -55.51
C PRO A 305 16.36 -18.12 -55.32
N LEU A 306 15.24 -18.07 -54.58
CA LEU A 306 13.91 -18.57 -55.05
C LEU A 306 12.80 -18.54 -53.96
N ASP A 307 11.80 -17.72 -54.27
CA ASP A 307 10.35 -17.90 -54.18
C ASP A 307 9.55 -18.08 -52.88
N SER A 308 8.65 -17.10 -52.77
CA SER A 308 7.35 -17.02 -52.12
C SER A 308 6.49 -18.29 -52.16
N SER A 309 5.90 -18.62 -51.01
CA SER A 309 4.50 -19.02 -50.83
C SER A 309 4.08 -18.79 -49.37
#